data_AF-A0A1G0KU82-F1
#
_entry.id   AF-A0A1G0KU82-F1
#
_cell.length_a   1.000
_cell.length_b   1.000
_cell.length_c   1.000
_cell.angle_alpha   90.00
_cell.angle_beta   90.00
_cell.angle_gamma   90.00
#
_symmetry.space_group_name_H-M   'P 1'
#
loop_
_entity.id
_entity.type
_entity.pdbx_description
1 polymer ?
#
loop_
_entity_poly.entity_id
_entity_poly.type
_entity_poly.pdbx_seq_one_letter_code
_entity_poly.pdbx_strand_id
1 'polypeptide(L)'
;MANSQASLGRTLLWGVIATTLYGFLFYFADDFLRLAHTTQDACMAPSGVNTDYFNKATQDLCAGKGGTFINGTWWYVLAPIAMALILSYSHGMFTGLFWDLLGLKAKK
;
A
#
# COMPACT_ATOMS: atom_id res chain seq x y z
N MET A 1 13.49 19.64 31.40
CA MET A 1 13.26 18.18 31.31
C MET A 1 11.80 17.89 31.63
N ALA A 2 10.88 18.27 30.75
CA ALA A 2 9.45 18.06 30.96
C ALA A 2 8.97 16.95 30.02
N ASN A 3 8.55 15.83 30.61
CA ASN A 3 7.66 14.81 30.00
C ASN A 3 8.24 13.75 29.03
N SER A 4 9.45 13.21 29.24
CA SER A 4 10.01 12.15 28.37
C SER A 4 9.25 10.82 28.39
N GLN A 5 8.60 10.47 29.51
CA GLN A 5 7.86 9.21 29.61
C GLN A 5 6.56 9.21 28.80
N ALA A 6 5.84 10.34 28.78
CA ALA A 6 4.62 10.46 27.99
C ALA A 6 4.90 10.48 26.48
N SER A 7 6.04 11.03 26.04
CA SER A 7 6.45 10.97 24.63
C SER A 7 6.94 9.57 24.24
N LEU A 8 7.60 8.85 25.14
CA LEU A 8 8.04 7.47 24.90
C LEU A 8 6.85 6.51 24.72
N GLY A 9 5.85 6.58 25.60
CA GLY A 9 4.63 5.77 25.48
C GLY A 9 3.89 6.02 24.16
N ARG A 10 3.77 7.28 23.74
CA ARG A 10 3.16 7.63 22.45
C ARG A 10 3.97 7.13 21.26
N THR A 11 5.30 7.20 21.33
CA THR A 11 6.19 6.71 20.27
C THR A 11 6.05 5.21 20.09
N LEU A 12 6.05 4.44 21.19
CA LEU A 12 5.87 3.00 21.16
C LEU A 12 4.50 2.62 20.60
N LEU A 13 3.43 3.32 21.01
CA LEU A 13 2.09 3.09 20.48
C LEU A 13 2.03 3.28 18.96
N TRP A 14 2.53 4.41 18.45
CA TRP A 14 2.56 4.67 17.01
C TRP A 14 3.48 3.71 16.26
N GLY A 15 4.58 3.26 16.87
CA GLY A 15 5.46 2.23 16.33
C GLY A 15 4.75 0.88 16.18
N VAL A 16 3.98 0.45 17.18
CA VAL A 16 3.16 -0.78 17.11
C VAL A 16 2.08 -0.65 16.05
N ILE A 17 1.38 0.49 15.98
CA ILE A 17 0.37 0.76 14.95
C ILE A 17 0.99 0.67 13.55
N ALA A 18 2.10 1.37 13.32
CA ALA A 18 2.79 1.35 12.03
C ALA A 18 3.25 -0.06 11.65
N THR A 19 3.86 -0.79 12.59
CA THR A 19 4.30 -2.18 12.38
C THR A 19 3.12 -3.09 12.02
N THR A 20 2.00 -2.95 12.72
CA THR A 20 0.78 -3.73 12.46
C THR A 20 0.21 -3.42 11.08
N LEU A 21 0.17 -2.14 10.67
CA LEU A 21 -0.29 -1.72 9.35
C LEU A 21 0.61 -2.23 8.24
N TYR A 22 1.94 -2.20 8.42
CA TYR A 22 2.87 -2.80 7.46
C TYR A 22 2.67 -4.31 7.38
N GLY A 23 2.52 -5.00 8.51
CA GLY A 23 2.22 -6.43 8.54
C GLY A 23 0.92 -6.75 7.80
N PHE A 24 -0.12 -5.96 8.01
CA PHE A 24 -1.39 -6.07 7.29
C PHE A 24 -1.22 -5.86 5.78
N LEU A 25 -0.50 -4.81 5.36
CA LEU A 25 -0.21 -4.56 3.95
C LEU A 25 0.48 -5.76 3.29
N PHE A 26 1.50 -6.33 3.94
CA PHE A 26 2.24 -7.47 3.39
C PHE A 26 1.40 -8.75 3.37
N TYR A 27 0.56 -8.97 4.38
CA TYR A 27 -0.34 -10.11 4.41
C TYR A 27 -1.37 -10.09 3.27
N PHE A 28 -1.88 -8.90 2.92
CA PHE A 28 -2.86 -8.71 1.84
C PHE A 28 -2.22 -8.19 0.54
N ALA A 29 -0.91 -8.37 0.36
CA ALA A 29 -0.18 -7.77 -0.75
C ALA A 29 -0.74 -8.18 -2.11
N ASP A 30 -1.07 -9.47 -2.28
CA ASP A 30 -1.63 -10.01 -3.53
C ASP A 30 -3.01 -9.42 -3.86
N ASP A 31 -3.86 -9.25 -2.84
CA ASP A 31 -5.16 -8.63 -3.01
C ASP A 31 -5.01 -7.17 -3.44
N PHE A 32 -4.16 -6.38 -2.77
CA PHE A 32 -3.89 -5.00 -3.17
C PHE A 32 -3.31 -4.92 -4.59
N LEU A 33 -2.44 -5.86 -4.98
CA LEU A 33 -1.91 -5.94 -6.34
C LEU A 33 -3.03 -6.20 -7.35
N ARG A 34 -3.91 -7.17 -7.06
CA ARG A 34 -5.05 -7.50 -7.91
C ARG A 34 -6.00 -6.32 -8.05
N LEU A 35 -6.33 -5.64 -6.95
CA LEU A 35 -7.15 -4.43 -6.97
C LEU A 35 -6.48 -3.34 -7.84
N ALA A 36 -5.16 -3.16 -7.73
CA ALA A 36 -4.40 -2.19 -8.53
C ALA A 36 -4.44 -2.53 -10.03
N HIS A 37 -4.24 -3.79 -10.41
CA HIS A 37 -4.30 -4.25 -11.79
C HIS A 37 -5.71 -4.20 -12.39
N THR A 38 -6.76 -4.32 -11.57
CA THR A 38 -8.15 -4.31 -12.02
C THR A 38 -8.83 -2.94 -11.89
N THR A 39 -8.06 -1.88 -11.60
CA THR A 39 -8.56 -0.49 -11.63
C THR A 39 -8.89 -0.01 -13.05
N GLN A 40 -8.16 -0.53 -14.03
CA GLN A 40 -8.38 -0.29 -15.45
C GLN A 40 -8.72 -1.61 -16.12
N ASP A 41 -9.23 -1.54 -17.35
CA ASP A 41 -9.44 -2.72 -18.16
C ASP A 41 -8.14 -3.51 -18.29
N ALA A 42 -8.19 -4.77 -17.87
CA ALA A 42 -7.03 -5.63 -17.76
C ALA A 42 -7.23 -6.91 -18.57
N CYS A 43 -6.16 -7.42 -19.14
CA CYS A 43 -6.13 -8.75 -19.72
C CYS A 43 -5.26 -9.65 -18.85
N MET A 44 -5.84 -10.74 -18.37
CA MET A 44 -5.09 -11.82 -17.72
C MET A 44 -4.73 -12.83 -18.80
N ALA A 45 -3.47 -12.85 -19.23
CA ALA A 45 -3.00 -13.78 -20.26
C ALA A 45 -1.90 -14.70 -19.69
N PRO A 46 -1.94 -16.01 -19.99
CA PRO A 46 -0.86 -16.91 -19.63
C PRO A 46 0.39 -16.55 -20.42
N SER A 47 1.49 -16.29 -19.71
CA SER A 47 2.77 -15.85 -20.24
C SER A 47 3.84 -16.86 -19.81
N GLY A 48 3.85 -18.01 -20.51
CA GLY A 48 4.71 -19.14 -20.15
C GLY A 48 4.26 -19.82 -18.85
N VAL A 49 5.09 -19.76 -17.80
CA VAL A 49 4.81 -20.37 -16.48
C VAL A 49 4.01 -19.44 -15.57
N ASN A 50 3.99 -18.12 -15.85
CA ASN A 50 3.35 -17.11 -15.01
C ASN A 50 2.12 -16.50 -15.69
N THR A 51 1.18 -16.02 -14.88
CA THR A 51 0.03 -15.23 -15.35
C THR A 51 0.36 -13.75 -15.27
N ASP A 52 0.46 -13.09 -16.42
CA ASP A 52 0.74 -11.65 -16.49
C ASP A 52 -0.57 -10.85 -16.64
N TYR A 53 -0.67 -9.75 -15.90
CA TYR A 53 -1.76 -8.78 -16.01
C TYR A 53 -1.36 -7.61 -16.91
N PHE A 54 -1.99 -7.47 -18.07
CA PHE A 54 -1.77 -6.35 -18.99
C PHE A 54 -2.84 -5.28 -18.77
N ASN A 55 -2.42 -4.08 -18.32
CA ASN A 55 -3.31 -2.93 -18.15
C ASN A 55 -3.62 -2.27 -19.51
N LYS A 56 -4.79 -1.64 -19.64
CA LYS A 56 -5.28 -0.97 -20.88
C LYS A 56 -5.41 -1.92 -22.07
N ALA A 57 -5.70 -3.19 -21.82
CA ALA A 57 -5.90 -4.14 -22.90
C ALA A 57 -7.28 -3.95 -23.52
N THR A 58 -7.37 -3.87 -24.84
CA THR A 58 -8.66 -3.97 -25.55
C THR A 58 -9.04 -5.45 -25.65
N GLN A 59 -10.35 -5.75 -25.70
CA GLN A 59 -10.86 -7.12 -25.77
C GLN A 59 -10.20 -7.94 -26.91
N ASP A 60 -9.95 -7.31 -28.07
CA ASP A 60 -9.32 -7.95 -29.23
C ASP A 60 -7.84 -8.31 -28.99
N LEU A 61 -7.10 -7.44 -28.30
CA LEU A 61 -5.70 -7.70 -27.92
C LEU A 61 -5.60 -8.81 -26.89
N CYS A 62 -6.61 -8.94 -26.02
CA CYS A 62 -6.67 -10.00 -25.03
C CYS A 62 -7.00 -11.36 -25.64
N ALA A 63 -7.96 -11.39 -26.57
CA ALA A 63 -8.29 -12.58 -27.34
C ALA A 63 -7.09 -13.07 -28.17
N GLY A 64 -6.31 -12.15 -28.75
CA GLY A 64 -5.08 -12.49 -29.48
C GLY A 64 -3.98 -13.12 -28.61
N LYS A 65 -4.02 -12.93 -27.29
CA LYS A 65 -3.09 -13.53 -26.33
C LYS A 65 -3.64 -14.79 -25.65
N GLY A 66 -4.84 -15.25 -26.03
CA GLY A 66 -5.52 -16.37 -25.35
C GLY A 66 -5.85 -16.08 -23.88
N GLY A 67 -5.95 -14.79 -23.52
CA GLY A 67 -6.23 -14.34 -22.17
C GLY A 67 -7.72 -14.06 -21.91
N THR A 68 -8.07 -13.90 -20.64
CA THR A 68 -9.41 -13.48 -20.21
C THR A 68 -9.42 -11.97 -19.94
N PHE A 69 -10.36 -11.27 -20.57
CA PHE A 69 -10.58 -9.85 -20.35
C PHE A 69 -11.31 -9.61 -19.02
N ILE A 70 -10.80 -8.67 -18.23
CA ILE A 70 -11.37 -8.25 -16.96
C ILE A 70 -11.75 -6.77 -17.10
N ASN A 71 -13.04 -6.49 -16.94
CA ASN A 71 -13.54 -5.12 -16.96
C ASN A 71 -13.01 -4.35 -15.73
N GLY A 72 -12.41 -3.19 -15.98
CA GLY A 72 -11.82 -2.35 -14.94
C GLY A 72 -12.87 -1.72 -14.04
N THR A 73 -12.72 -1.88 -12.73
CA THR A 73 -13.57 -1.18 -11.75
C THR A 73 -12.76 -0.07 -11.11
N TRP A 74 -12.94 1.17 -11.60
CA TRP A 74 -12.15 2.33 -11.15
C TRP A 74 -12.15 2.52 -9.63
N TRP A 75 -13.26 2.22 -8.95
CA TRP A 75 -13.39 2.40 -7.50
C TRP A 75 -12.44 1.51 -6.68
N TYR A 76 -11.87 0.46 -7.26
CA TYR A 76 -10.86 -0.38 -6.61
C TYR A 76 -9.54 0.35 -6.33
N VAL A 77 -9.27 1.47 -7.01
CA VAL A 77 -8.08 2.30 -6.75
C VAL A 77 -8.09 2.89 -5.32
N LEU A 78 -9.27 3.05 -4.73
CA LEU A 78 -9.41 3.68 -3.41
C LEU A 78 -8.79 2.86 -2.29
N ALA A 79 -8.82 1.53 -2.37
CA ALA A 79 -8.27 0.68 -1.31
C ALA A 79 -6.73 0.79 -1.19
N PRO A 80 -5.93 0.64 -2.27
CA PRO A 80 -4.49 0.91 -2.24
C PRO A 80 -4.15 2.34 -1.80
N ILE A 81 -4.91 3.34 -2.26
CA ILE A 81 -4.71 4.75 -1.89
C ILE A 81 -4.94 4.95 -0.38
N ALA A 82 -6.07 4.46 0.13
CA ALA A 82 -6.41 4.58 1.55
C ALA A 82 -5.33 3.93 2.42
N MET A 83 -4.88 2.73 2.04
CA MET A 83 -3.80 2.04 2.74
C MET A 83 -2.49 2.86 2.75
N ALA A 84 -2.09 3.40 1.60
CA ALA A 84 -0.89 4.23 1.49
C ALA A 84 -0.96 5.48 2.38
N LEU A 85 -2.12 6.14 2.44
CA LEU A 85 -2.33 7.32 3.28
C LEU A 85 -2.28 6.99 4.79
N ILE A 86 -2.95 5.90 5.20
CA ILE A 86 -2.97 5.44 6.59
C ILE A 86 -1.54 5.08 7.05
N LEU A 87 -0.78 4.37 6.20
CA LEU A 87 0.62 4.05 6.46
C LEU A 87 1.49 5.30 6.56
N SER A 88 1.37 6.21 5.58
CA SER A 88 2.15 7.46 5.55
C SER A 88 1.91 8.29 6.82
N TYR A 89 0.65 8.47 7.21
CA TYR A 89 0.30 9.20 8.42
C TYR A 89 0.86 8.53 9.68
N SER A 90 0.62 7.23 9.84
CA SER A 90 1.02 6.50 11.06
C SER A 90 2.54 6.42 11.18
N HIS A 91 3.24 6.15 10.07
CA HIS A 91 4.70 6.14 10.01
C HIS A 91 5.29 7.53 10.25
N GLY A 92 4.68 8.58 9.69
CA GLY A 92 5.09 9.96 9.92
C GLY A 92 4.97 10.38 11.39
N MET A 93 3.86 10.02 12.04
CA MET A 93 3.66 10.26 13.47
C MET A 93 4.69 9.52 14.34
N PHE A 94 4.97 8.25 14.02
CA PHE A 94 6.02 7.48 14.69
C PHE A 94 7.40 8.12 14.53
N THR A 95 7.82 8.39 13.30
CA THR A 95 9.16 8.93 13.01
C THR A 95 9.35 10.31 13.62
N GLY A 96 8.35 11.19 13.57
CA GLY A 96 8.40 12.49 14.24
C GLY A 96 8.66 12.39 15.74
N LEU A 97 7.90 11.54 16.43
CA LEU A 97 8.08 11.32 17.88
C LEU A 97 9.39 10.61 18.21
N PHE A 98 9.82 9.68 17.36
CA PHE A 98 11.09 8.98 17.50
C PHE A 98 12.28 9.95 17.41
N TRP A 99 12.29 10.84 16.42
CA TRP A 99 13.33 11.87 16.31
C TRP A 99 13.31 12.86 17.47
N ASP A 100 12.11 13.21 17.97
CA ASP A 100 11.95 14.06 19.15
C ASP A 100 12.55 13.39 20.41
N LEU A 101 12.41 12.07 20.57
CA LEU A 101 13.04 11.32 21.66
C LEU A 101 14.57 11.28 21.55
N LEU A 102 15.09 11.14 20.33
CA LEU A 102 16.54 11.13 20.09
C LEU A 102 17.18 12.51 20.18
N GLY A 103 16.38 13.59 20.23
CA GLY A 103 16.88 14.96 20.23
C GLY A 103 17.43 15.43 18.88
N LEU A 104 17.13 14.70 17.80
CA LEU A 104 17.61 14.96 16.44
C LEU A 104 16.49 15.58 15.60
N LYS A 105 16.08 16.81 15.93
CA LYS A 105 15.06 17.54 15.15
C LYS A 105 15.72 18.59 14.26
N ALA A 106 15.24 18.72 13.02
CA ALA A 106 15.61 19.84 12.17
C ALA A 106 15.23 21.16 12.85
N LYS A 107 16.09 22.18 12.71
CA LYS A 107 15.80 23.52 13.21
C LYS A 107 14.56 24.04 12.50
N LYS A 108 13.59 24.50 13.29
CA LYS A 108 12.32 25.07 12.81
C LYS A 108 12.56 26.39 12.08
#